data_AF-A0A538G765-F1
#
_entry.id   AF-A0A538G765-F1
#
_cell.length_a   1.000
_cell.length_b   1.000
_cell.length_c   1.000
_cell.angle_alpha   90.00
_cell.angle_beta   90.00
_cell.angle_gamma   90.00
#
_symmetry.space_group_name_H-M   'P 1'
#
loop_
_entity.id
_entity.type
_entity.pdbx_description
1 polymer ?
#
loop_
_entity_poly.entity_id
_entity_poly.type
_entity_poly.pdbx_seq_one_letter_code
_entity_poly.pdbx_strand_id
1 'polypeptide(L)' 'MPTLLVLGKQSYLSYDHLLEAHRAALGDLLEVVVVPGGHTVLWDAFEETAEAVGAFLAAGVPT' A
#
# COMPACT_ATOMS: atom_id res chain seq x y z
N MET A 1 -6.58 -6.18 11.72
CA MET A 1 -6.55 -4.70 11.70
C MET A 1 -6.54 -4.27 10.24
N PRO A 2 -7.31 -3.24 9.84
CA PRO A 2 -7.17 -2.67 8.50
C PRO A 2 -5.71 -2.32 8.23
N THR A 3 -5.23 -2.65 7.04
CA THR A 3 -3.82 -2.52 6.65
C THR A 3 -3.73 -1.97 5.24
N LEU A 4 -3.00 -0.87 5.09
CA LEU A 4 -2.63 -0.32 3.79
C LEU A 4 -1.20 -0.74 3.43
N LEU A 5 -1.03 -1.30 2.23
CA LEU A 5 0.26 -1.56 1.61
C LEU A 5 0.44 -0.65 0.39
N VAL A 6 1.43 0.24 0.43
CA VAL A 6 1.78 1.13 -0.69
C VAL A 6 3.07 0.63 -1.36
N LEU A 7 3.03 0.44 -2.68
CA LEU A 7 4.14 -0.10 -3.47
C LEU A 7 4.53 0.88 -4.59
N GLY A 8 5.82 1.11 -4.79
CA GLY A 8 6.32 1.84 -5.95
C GLY A 8 6.33 0.97 -7.20
N LYS A 9 5.72 1.47 -8.28
CA LYS A 9 5.56 0.75 -9.55
C LYS A 9 6.89 0.32 -10.19
N GLN A 10 7.96 1.07 -9.96
CA GLN A 10 9.31 0.80 -10.47
C GLN A 10 10.28 0.34 -9.37
N SER A 11 9.77 -0.10 -8.22
CA SER A 11 10.61 -0.66 -7.15
C SER A 11 11.43 -1.82 -7.69
N TYR A 12 12.75 -1.75 -7.50
CA TYR A 12 13.68 -2.84 -7.84
C TYR A 12 13.53 -4.06 -6.89
N LEU A 13 12.82 -3.89 -5.78
CA LEU A 13 12.37 -4.96 -4.90
C LEU A 13 10.91 -5.28 -5.21
N SER A 14 10.67 -6.41 -5.87
CA SER A 14 9.32 -6.92 -6.12
C SER A 14 8.71 -7.44 -4.82
N TYR A 15 7.46 -7.05 -4.56
CA TYR A 15 6.65 -7.53 -3.43
C TYR A 15 5.75 -8.71 -3.83
N ASP A 16 5.76 -9.13 -5.10
CA ASP A 16 4.76 -10.06 -5.66
C ASP A 16 4.73 -11.40 -4.93
N HIS A 17 5.91 -11.89 -4.51
CA HIS A 17 6.05 -13.16 -3.80
C HIS A 17 5.46 -13.13 -2.38
N LEU A 18 5.28 -11.96 -1.77
CA LEU A 18 4.67 -11.79 -0.44
C LEU A 18 3.20 -11.40 -0.53
N LEU A 19 2.74 -10.87 -1.66
CA LEU A 19 1.41 -10.31 -1.80
C LEU A 19 0.33 -11.36 -1.56
N GLU A 20 0.50 -12.57 -2.12
CA GLU A 20 -0.44 -13.68 -1.92
C GLU A 20 -0.54 -14.11 -0.45
N ALA A 21 0.58 -14.17 0.26
CA ALA A 21 0.59 -14.52 1.68
C ALA A 21 -0.15 -13.45 2.52
N HIS A 22 0.04 -12.17 2.21
CA HIS A 22 -0.66 -11.08 2.89
C HIS A 22 -2.16 -11.06 2.55
N ARG A 23 -2.53 -11.31 1.29
CA ARG A 23 -3.94 -11.46 0.87
C ARG A 23 -4.61 -12.61 1.60
N ALA A 24 -3.95 -13.76 1.71
CA ALA A 24 -4.49 -14.91 2.43
C ALA A 24 -4.67 -14.63 3.93
N ALA A 25 -3.76 -13.88 4.55
CA ALA A 25 -3.80 -13.58 5.98
C ALA A 25 -4.79 -12.47 6.36
N LEU A 26 -4.92 -11.45 5.51
CA LEU A 26 -5.66 -10.22 5.83
C LEU A 26 -7.01 -10.13 5.10
N GLY A 27 -7.17 -10.82 3.96
CA GLY A 27 -8.39 -10.78 3.16
C GLY A 27 -8.82 -9.34 2.84
N ASP A 28 -10.07 -9.03 3.13
CA ASP A 28 -10.69 -7.72 2.89
C ASP A 28 -10.13 -6.59 3.78
N LEU A 29 -9.29 -6.92 4.77
CA LEU A 29 -8.61 -5.92 5.60
C LEU A 29 -7.33 -5.38 4.96
N LEU A 30 -6.90 -5.93 3.81
CA LEU A 30 -5.73 -5.46 3.07
C LEU A 30 -6.15 -4.60 1.88
N GLU A 31 -5.72 -3.34 1.92
CA GLU A 31 -5.74 -2.45 0.77
C GLU A 31 -4.35 -2.35 0.17
N VAL A 32 -4.25 -2.44 -1.16
CA VAL A 32 -2.98 -2.36 -1.88
C VAL A 32 -3.05 -1.22 -2.88
N VAL A 33 -2.17 -0.24 -2.74
CA VAL A 33 -2.04 0.90 -3.64
C VAL A 33 -0.68 0.87 -4.32
N VAL A 34 -0.66 1.07 -5.63
CA VAL A 34 0.57 1.18 -6.41
C VAL A 34 0.73 2.63 -6.86
N VAL A 35 1.83 3.26 -6.46
CA VAL A 35 2.18 4.66 -6.79
C VAL A 35 3.30 4.69 -7.83
N PRO A 36 3.49 5.79 -8.59
CA PRO A 36 4.70 5.95 -9.40
C PRO A 36 5.97 5.91 -8.52
N GLY A 37 7.13 5.73 -9.12
CA GLY A 37 8.41 5.81 -8.42
C GLY A 37 9.03 4.46 -8.02
N GLY A 38 10.20 4.57 -7.41
CA GLY A 38 11.06 3.45 -7.01
C GLY A 38 10.68 2.89 -5.64
N HIS A 39 11.68 2.40 -4.92
CA HIS A 39 11.45 1.70 -3.65
C HIS A 39 11.09 2.64 -2.49
N THR A 40 11.54 3.90 -2.55
CA THR A 40 11.35 4.87 -1.46
C THR A 40 10.13 5.73 -1.77
N VAL A 41 8.93 5.16 -1.64
CA VAL A 41 7.67 5.80 -2.07
C VAL A 41 7.41 7.18 -1.45
N LEU A 42 7.85 7.41 -0.20
CA LEU A 42 7.75 8.72 0.46
C LEU A 42 8.67 9.79 -0.14
N TRP A 43 9.67 9.37 -0.94
CA TRP A 43 10.57 10.26 -1.66
C TRP A 43 10.20 10.35 -3.14
N ASP A 44 9.91 9.20 -3.75
CA ASP A 44 9.72 9.08 -5.20
C ASP A 44 8.31 9.48 -5.66
N ALA A 45 7.30 9.36 -4.78
CA ALA A 45 5.90 9.67 -5.03
C ALA A 45 5.20 10.12 -3.74
N PHE A 46 5.73 11.19 -3.15
CA PHE A 46 5.26 11.71 -1.86
C PHE A 46 3.77 12.06 -1.91
N GLU A 47 3.31 12.74 -2.95
CA GLU A 47 1.95 13.25 -3.08
C GLU A 47 0.93 12.11 -3.16
N GLU A 48 1.16 11.13 -4.03
CA GLU A 48 0.30 9.96 -4.19
C GLU A 48 0.33 9.06 -2.96
N THR A 49 1.49 8.92 -2.32
CA THR A 49 1.62 8.16 -1.08
C THR A 49 0.84 8.84 0.06
N ALA A 50 0.95 10.16 0.18
CA ALA A 50 0.23 10.93 1.20
C ALA A 50 -1.29 10.89 0.97
N GLU A 51 -1.74 10.96 -0.28
CA GLU A 51 -3.15 10.82 -0.64
C GLU A 51 -3.70 9.44 -0.25
N ALA A 52 -2.97 8.36 -0.58
CA ALA A 52 -3.37 7.00 -0.22
C ALA A 52 -3.49 6.81 1.30
N VAL A 53 -2.51 7.32 2.06
CA VAL A 53 -2.55 7.29 3.53
C VAL A 53 -3.73 8.11 4.06
N GLY A 54 -3.97 9.30 3.52
CA GLY A 54 -5.08 10.17 3.92
C GLY A 54 -6.44 9.52 3.68
N ALA A 55 -6.64 8.93 2.49
CA ALA A 55 -7.87 8.23 2.14
C ALA A 55 -8.12 7.03 3.06
N PHE A 56 -7.10 6.22 3.30
CA PHE A 56 -7.17 5.05 4.18
C PHE A 56 -7.55 5.43 5.63
N LEU A 57 -6.97 6.51 6.16
CA LEU A 57 -7.29 7.01 7.50
C LEU A 57 -8.71 7.61 7.57
N ALA A 58 -9.17 8.27 6.51
CA ALA A 58 -10.50 8.86 6.44
C ALA A 58 -11.62 7.81 6.33
N ALA A 59 -11.34 6.65 5.71
CA ALA A 59 -12.30 5.54 5.62
C ALA A 59 -12.69 4.94 6.98
N GLY A 60 -11.85 5.14 8.01
CA GLY A 60 -12.08 4.63 9.36
C GLY A 60 -11.90 3.11 9.48
N VAL A 61 -11.84 2.60 10.71
CA VAL A 61 -11.87 1.16 10.97
C VAL A 61 -13.34 0.71 10.97
N PRO A 62 -13.74 -0.31 10.17
CA PRO A 62 -15.07 -0.89 10.30
C PRO A 62 -15.23 -1.39 11.75
N THR A 63 -16.19 -0.81 12.48
CA THR A 63 -16.52 -1.18 13.86
C THR A 63 -17.17 -2.55 13.95
#